data_AF-A0A0Q9Z9E7-F1
#
_entry.id   AF-A0A0Q9Z9E7-F1
#
_cell.length_a   1.000
_cell.length_b   1.000
_cell.length_c   1.000
_cell.angle_alpha   90.00
_cell.angle_beta   90.00
_cell.angle_gamma   90.00
#
_symmetry.space_group_name_H-M   'P 1'
#
loop_
_entity.id
_entity.type
_entity.pdbx_description
1 polymer ?
#
loop_
_entity_poly.entity_id
_entity_poly.type
_entity_poly.pdbx_seq_one_letter_code
_entity_poly.pdbx_strand_id
1 'polypeptide(L)'
;MMRTFIKYRVLVSVIFYLLWGSDFVANVLDLNKETTSFINWTTVVLLFIFWLFILIDMFKQNLKDKTFWILSMFLLPFFAPVVYLFRRNKLLHLQNNMFR
;
A
#
# COMPACT_ATOMS: atom_id res chain seq x y z
N MET A 1 -3.40 -0.99 14.90
CA MET A 1 -2.59 -1.22 13.67
C MET A 1 -2.61 -0.02 12.72
N MET A 2 -3.75 0.38 12.15
CA MET A 2 -3.77 1.45 11.14
C MET A 2 -3.27 2.82 11.65
N ARG A 3 -3.52 3.16 12.92
CA ARG A 3 -2.91 4.34 13.56
C ARG A 3 -1.37 4.34 13.49
N THR A 4 -0.75 3.17 13.64
CA THR A 4 0.72 3.01 13.57
C THR A 4 1.21 3.22 12.14
N PHE A 5 0.51 2.67 11.15
CA PHE A 5 0.80 2.88 9.74
C PHE A 5 0.70 4.35 9.33
N ILE A 6 -0.28 5.09 9.86
CA ILE A 6 -0.44 6.53 9.60
C ILE A 6 0.66 7.33 10.30
N LYS A 7 1.02 6.99 11.54
CA LYS A 7 2.10 7.65 12.30
C LYS A 7 3.44 7.52 11.58
N TYR A 8 3.75 6.32 11.08
CA TYR A 8 5.00 6.02 10.36
C TYR A 8 4.81 5.96 8.85
N ARG A 9 3.84 6.69 8.29
CA ARG A 9 3.46 6.61 6.87
C ARG A 9 4.62 6.77 5.91
N VAL A 10 5.59 7.63 6.24
CA VAL A 10 6.80 7.85 5.41
C VAL A 10 7.66 6.60 5.41
N LEU A 11 8.02 6.07 6.58
CA LEU A 11 8.81 4.84 6.71
C LEU A 11 8.14 3.65 6.03
N VAL A 12 6.83 3.47 6.25
CA VAL A 12 6.05 2.42 5.59
C VAL A 12 6.12 2.56 4.08
N SER A 13 6.00 3.77 3.54
CA SER A 13 6.06 4.01 2.10
C SER A 13 7.44 3.73 1.52
N VAL A 14 8.50 4.10 2.24
CA VAL A 14 9.88 3.78 1.86
C VAL A 14 10.09 2.27 1.82
N ILE A 15 9.69 1.56 2.88
CA ILE A 15 9.78 0.08 2.93
C ILE A 15 8.96 -0.55 1.79
N PHE A 16 7.75 -0.04 1.53
CA PHE A 16 6.90 -0.53 0.45
C PHE A 16 7.61 -0.42 -0.92
N TYR A 17 8.22 0.71 -1.23
CA TYR A 17 8.94 0.88 -2.50
C TYR A 17 10.26 0.11 -2.56
N LEU A 18 10.95 -0.09 -1.43
CA LEU A 18 12.11 -0.98 -1.37
C LEU A 18 11.72 -2.43 -1.68
N LEU A 19 10.60 -2.89 -1.11
CA LEU A 19 10.04 -4.21 -1.42
C LEU A 19 9.61 -4.28 -2.88
N TRP A 20 8.88 -3.29 -3.39
CA TRP A 20 8.45 -3.26 -4.79
C TRP A 20 9.63 -3.31 -5.78
N GLY A 21 10.75 -2.67 -5.44
CA GLY A 21 11.98 -2.66 -6.24
C GLY A 21 12.94 -3.83 -5.97
N SER A 22 12.56 -4.84 -5.17
CA SER A 22 13.48 -5.92 -4.78
C SER A 22 14.02 -6.70 -5.97
N ASP A 23 13.20 -6.90 -7.00
CA ASP A 23 13.58 -7.63 -8.21
C ASP A 23 14.66 -6.88 -9.00
N PHE A 24 14.58 -5.54 -9.05
CA PHE A 24 15.62 -4.71 -9.65
C PHE A 24 16.96 -4.89 -8.92
N VAL A 25 16.94 -4.87 -7.58
CA VAL A 25 18.14 -5.06 -6.76
C VAL A 25 18.72 -6.46 -6.95
N ALA A 26 17.87 -7.49 -6.99
CA ALA A 26 18.31 -8.87 -7.18
C ALA A 26 18.99 -9.08 -8.55
N ASN A 27 18.47 -8.46 -9.61
CA ASN A 27 19.06 -8.49 -10.94
C ASN A 27 20.40 -7.72 -11.01
N VAL A 28 20.50 -6.56 -10.35
CA VAL A 28 21.75 -5.76 -10.33
C VAL A 28 22.88 -6.47 -9.57
N LEU A 29 22.53 -7.23 -8.53
CA LEU A 29 23.49 -7.99 -7.71
C LEU A 29 23.81 -9.38 -8.27
N ASP A 30 23.22 -9.77 -9.42
CA ASP A 30 23.37 -11.08 -10.07
C ASP A 30 23.22 -12.25 -9.08
N LEU A 31 22.16 -12.19 -8.26
CA LEU A 31 21.90 -13.19 -7.23
C LEU A 31 21.52 -14.54 -7.85
N ASN A 32 21.87 -15.63 -7.16
CA ASN A 32 21.49 -16.98 -7.55
C ASN A 32 19.96 -17.09 -7.77
N LYS A 33 19.56 -17.80 -8.83
CA LYS A 33 18.16 -17.98 -9.25
C LYS A 33 17.26 -18.50 -8.13
N GLU A 34 17.75 -19.42 -7.30
CA GLU A 34 16.98 -19.95 -6.16
C GLU A 34 16.72 -18.87 -5.10
N THR A 35 17.75 -18.09 -4.77
CA THR A 35 17.66 -16.97 -3.81
C THR A 35 16.75 -15.86 -4.35
N THR A 36 16.88 -15.50 -5.62
CA THR A 36 16.04 -14.50 -6.28
C THR A 36 14.57 -14.94 -6.30
N SER A 37 14.30 -16.20 -6.63
CA SER A 37 12.93 -16.73 -6.61
C SER A 37 12.32 -16.67 -5.21
N PHE A 38 13.08 -17.08 -4.19
CA PHE A 38 12.64 -17.03 -2.80
C PHE A 38 12.35 -15.59 -2.31
N ILE A 39 13.25 -14.65 -2.60
CA ILE A 39 13.07 -13.22 -2.27
C ILE A 39 11.83 -12.65 -2.96
N ASN A 40 11.64 -12.94 -4.25
CA ASN A 40 10.50 -12.43 -5.01
C ASN A 40 9.17 -12.97 -4.46
N TRP A 41 9.07 -14.27 -4.21
CA TRP A 41 7.86 -14.85 -3.61
C TRP A 41 7.54 -14.25 -2.24
N THR A 42 8.56 -14.13 -1.38
CA THR A 42 8.41 -13.54 -0.05
C THR A 42 7.94 -12.08 -0.14
N THR A 43 8.52 -11.32 -1.06
CA THR A 43 8.18 -9.91 -1.30
C THR A 43 6.75 -9.76 -1.83
N VAL A 44 6.35 -10.59 -2.80
CA VAL A 44 4.99 -10.58 -3.35
C VAL A 44 3.96 -10.87 -2.25
N VAL A 45 4.21 -11.86 -1.39
CA VAL A 45 3.32 -12.18 -0.26
C VAL A 45 3.22 -10.99 0.72
N LEU A 46 4.34 -10.36 1.07
CA LEU A 46 4.35 -9.19 1.96
C LEU A 46 3.57 -8.00 1.37
N LEU A 47 3.79 -7.69 0.09
CA LEU A 47 3.08 -6.63 -0.63
C LEU A 47 1.58 -6.94 -0.72
N PHE A 48 1.22 -8.20 -0.95
CA PHE A 48 -0.17 -8.64 -1.02
C PHE A 48 -0.88 -8.52 0.34
N ILE A 49 -0.23 -8.92 1.43
CA ILE A 49 -0.74 -8.74 2.79
C ILE A 49 -0.95 -7.25 3.09
N PHE A 50 0.04 -6.42 2.76
CA PHE A 50 -0.08 -4.96 2.93
C PHE A 50 -1.25 -4.38 2.13
N TRP A 51 -1.38 -4.78 0.87
CA TRP A 51 -2.48 -4.37 0.00
C TRP A 51 -3.85 -4.77 0.57
N LEU A 52 -3.99 -6.02 1.08
CA LEU A 52 -5.20 -6.49 1.74
C LEU A 52 -5.54 -5.68 2.99
N PHE A 53 -4.56 -5.34 3.82
CA PHE A 53 -4.80 -4.50 5.00
C PHE A 53 -5.38 -3.13 4.64
N ILE A 54 -4.81 -2.50 3.60
CA ILE A 54 -5.30 -1.20 3.13
C ILE A 54 -6.70 -1.34 2.53
N LEU A 55 -6.96 -2.39 1.76
CA LEU A 55 -8.27 -2.67 1.20
C LEU A 55 -9.34 -2.86 2.30
N ILE A 56 -9.04 -3.68 3.32
CA ILE A 56 -9.94 -3.89 4.47
C ILE A 56 -10.20 -2.57 5.19
N ASP A 57 -9.19 -1.71 5.36
CA ASP A 57 -9.35 -0.40 5.98
C ASP A 57 -10.30 0.49 5.17
N MET A 58 -10.18 0.49 3.84
CA MET A 58 -11.10 1.19 2.94
C MET A 58 -12.53 0.63 3.01
N PHE A 59 -12.68 -0.70 3.13
CA PHE A 59 -14.00 -1.32 3.28
C PHE A 59 -14.66 -0.99 4.61
N LYS A 60 -13.89 -0.92 5.71
CA LYS A 60 -14.41 -0.59 7.04
C LYS A 60 -14.74 0.88 7.21
N GLN A 61 -14.06 1.76 6.48
CA GLN A 61 -14.32 3.19 6.55
C GLN A 61 -15.37 3.61 5.53
N ASN A 62 -16.17 4.59 5.95
CA ASN A 62 -16.91 5.40 5.01
C ASN A 62 -15.89 6.41 4.47
N LEU A 63 -15.63 6.35 3.17
CA LEU A 63 -14.72 7.24 2.47
C LEU A 63 -15.54 7.95 1.41
N LYS A 64 -15.29 9.24 1.21
CA LYS A 64 -15.81 9.94 0.04
C LYS A 64 -15.25 9.27 -1.22
N ASP A 65 -16.12 8.95 -2.17
CA ASP A 65 -15.77 8.27 -3.44
C ASP A 65 -15.09 6.91 -3.23
N LYS A 66 -15.58 6.11 -2.28
CA LYS A 66 -15.03 4.78 -1.93
C LYS A 66 -14.79 3.87 -3.14
N THR A 67 -15.72 3.83 -4.09
CA THR A 67 -15.60 3.01 -5.31
C THR A 67 -14.38 3.43 -6.13
N PHE A 68 -14.10 4.73 -6.24
CA PHE A 68 -12.93 5.24 -6.95
C PHE A 68 -11.63 4.80 -6.26
N TRP A 69 -11.57 4.88 -4.93
CA TRP A 69 -10.40 4.45 -4.16
C TRP A 69 -10.15 2.94 -4.28
N ILE A 70 -11.19 2.13 -4.19
CA ILE A 70 -11.08 0.68 -4.38
C ILE A 70 -10.65 0.36 -5.81
N LEU A 71 -11.24 1.00 -6.83
CA LEU A 71 -10.84 0.78 -8.22
C LEU A 71 -9.38 1.17 -8.47
N SER A 72 -8.91 2.26 -7.85
CA SER A 72 -7.52 2.72 -7.95
C SER A 72 -6.52 1.71 -7.36
N MET A 73 -6.92 0.89 -6.39
CA MET A 73 -6.08 -0.19 -5.83
C MET A 73 -5.77 -1.29 -6.85
N PHE A 74 -6.65 -1.51 -7.83
CA PHE A 74 -6.45 -2.51 -8.89
C PHE A 74 -5.76 -1.91 -10.12
N LEU A 75 -6.06 -0.65 -10.45
CA LEU A 75 -5.41 0.06 -11.57
C LEU A 75 -3.95 0.41 -11.26
N LEU A 76 -3.67 0.85 -10.03
CA LEU A 76 -2.35 1.33 -9.62
C LEU A 76 -1.93 0.71 -8.28
N PRO A 77 -1.73 -0.62 -8.21
CA PRO A 77 -1.44 -1.34 -6.96
C PRO A 77 -0.11 -0.91 -6.30
N PHE A 78 0.83 -0.36 -7.08
CA PHE A 78 2.10 0.17 -6.56
C PHE A 78 1.98 1.58 -5.97
N PHE A 79 0.88 2.29 -6.22
CA PHE A 79 0.74 3.71 -5.87
C PHE A 79 -0.44 3.99 -4.96
N ALA A 80 -1.61 3.42 -5.28
CA ALA A 80 -2.84 3.64 -4.53
C ALA A 80 -2.74 3.30 -3.03
N PRO A 81 -2.10 2.20 -2.59
CA PRO A 81 -1.97 1.90 -1.16
C PRO A 81 -1.22 3.01 -0.39
N VAL A 82 -0.15 3.52 -1.00
CA VAL A 82 0.68 4.59 -0.43
C VAL A 82 -0.08 5.90 -0.41
N VAL A 83 -0.68 6.31 -1.53
CA VAL A 83 -1.47 7.55 -1.58
C VAL A 83 -2.62 7.53 -0.60
N TYR A 84 -3.30 6.39 -0.46
CA TYR A 84 -4.36 6.21 0.50
C TYR A 84 -3.88 6.50 1.93
N LEU A 85 -2.71 5.98 2.35
CA LEU A 85 -2.14 6.26 3.68
C LEU A 85 -1.96 7.77 3.94
N PHE A 86 -1.52 8.53 2.94
CA PHE A 86 -1.35 9.99 3.06
C PHE A 86 -2.67 10.76 3.03
N ARG A 87 -3.64 10.32 2.20
CA ARG A 87 -4.93 11.02 2.03
C ARG A 87 -6.00 10.59 3.02
N ARG A 88 -5.87 9.44 3.70
CA ARG A 88 -6.90 8.87 4.59
C ARG A 88 -7.52 9.88 5.55
N ASN A 89 -6.71 10.65 6.27
CA ASN A 89 -7.22 11.62 7.24
C ASN A 89 -8.03 12.75 6.57
N LYS A 90 -7.63 13.19 5.37
CA LYS A 90 -8.38 14.18 4.60
C LYS A 90 -9.68 13.59 4.05
N LEU A 91 -9.67 12.34 3.58
CA LEU A 91 -10.86 11.66 3.06
C LEU A 91 -11.93 11.47 4.14
N LEU A 92 -11.51 11.09 5.34
CA LEU A 92 -12.38 10.99 6.50
C LEU A 92 -12.94 12.35 6.92
N HIS A 93 -12.09 13.38 6.94
CA HIS A 93 -12.52 14.73 7.31
C HIS A 93 -13.49 15.34 6.29
N LEU A 94 -13.28 15.10 5.00
CA LEU A 94 -14.18 15.56 3.93
C LEU A 94 -15.56 14.93 4.00
N GLN A 95 -15.66 13.67 4.42
CA GLN A 95 -16.95 13.06 4.67
C GLN A 95 -17.65 13.71 5.87
N ASN A 96 -16.93 13.96 6.96
CA ASN A 96 -17.49 14.56 8.18
C ASN A 96 -17.90 16.04 8.00
N ASN A 97 -17.25 16.76 7.08
CA ASN A 97 -17.52 18.17 6.78
C ASN A 97 -18.44 18.38 5.57
N MET A 98 -19.04 17.33 4.99
CA MET A 98 -20.11 17.56 4.03
C MET A 98 -21.27 18.20 4.79
N PHE A 99 -21.34 19.53 4.69
CA PHE A 99 -22.35 20.39 5.28
C PHE A 99 -23.71 19.69 5.23
N ARG A 100 -24.22 19.41 6.43
CA ARG A 100 -25.59 18.98 6.65
C ARG A 100 -26.41 20.21 7.00
#